data_AF-A0A250WU51-F1
#
_entry.id   AF-A0A250WU51-F1
#
_cell.length_a   1.000
_cell.length_b   1.000
_cell.length_c   1.000
_cell.angle_alpha   90.00
_cell.angle_beta   90.00
_cell.angle_gamma   90.00
#
_symmetry.space_group_name_H-M   'P 1'
#
loop_
_entity.id
_entity.type
_entity.pdbx_description
1 polymer ?
#
loop_
_entity_poly.entity_id
_entity_poly.type
_entity_poly.pdbx_seq_one_letter_code
_entity_poly.pdbx_strand_id
1 'polypeptide(L)'
;MGTRTTPSLEHILHAARTLDINVREQSQLHLLAVAHAYLFLPLPTSWRRIIDETGEILYLDKRTWTEFKDHPELTKLRHAKDLLASRPPKGFEKRTCMILSRSDGSTYIHDFLAASNAKGQKSPLRANSDKVETVVAACEGANKLLTPVDAVASMIEEAAASNLTEDTTADAEKSETVTIEENPGNGEETMRNSQNNHDHEAALGQVPHSNLPDSANGLDQQSGIHMESNVAHAQEEESSLHGNQMEDRIILTLPQAWLQKLGITTYTPLLGEPQSLRFYSWWFEDHESTDVALRVSSNSEVGGGLKRRYITLDFELASHSFSMRTANEDQELVLAGPLPVLTHGGVQAEVWDLHVGAKLSIFGKPVTLLKAEGTTAAWLENHSKLLLQLKSDIISEILKYKPKSFEKNVAFNRGNGAPHPRGHKGVQGGLCLRFTVEQVHKLLLDLQHYRPDKFEKLRSRLLIHV
;
A
#
# COMPACT_ATOMS: atom_id res chain seq x y z
N MET A 1 25.46 -0.91 17.87
CA MET A 1 23.98 -0.98 17.94
C MET A 1 23.61 -1.04 19.40
N GLY A 2 22.92 -0.04 19.95
CA GLY A 2 22.44 -0.10 21.33
C GLY A 2 21.37 -1.18 21.45
N THR A 3 21.47 -2.06 22.44
CA THR A 3 20.42 -3.03 22.76
C THR A 3 19.14 -2.24 23.06
N ARG A 4 18.05 -2.51 22.34
CA ARG A 4 16.74 -1.91 22.64
C ARG A 4 16.29 -2.50 23.98
N THR A 5 16.52 -1.76 25.07
CA THR A 5 15.97 -2.11 26.37
C THR A 5 14.45 -2.01 26.32
N THR A 6 13.77 -3.12 26.59
CA THR A 6 12.32 -3.14 26.77
C THR A 6 11.95 -2.28 27.98
N PRO A 7 11.00 -1.35 27.86
CA PRO A 7 10.58 -0.53 28.98
C PRO A 7 9.96 -1.43 30.06
N SER A 8 10.33 -1.18 31.32
CA SER A 8 9.65 -1.77 32.46
C SER A 8 8.17 -1.36 32.48
N LEU A 9 7.34 -2.18 33.12
CA LEU A 9 5.92 -1.86 33.35
C LEU A 9 5.75 -0.50 34.06
N GLU A 10 6.65 -0.15 34.97
CA GLU A 10 6.59 1.12 35.71
C GLU A 10 6.71 2.34 34.79
N HIS A 11 7.58 2.27 33.77
CA HIS A 11 7.69 3.33 32.77
C HIS A 11 6.41 3.49 31.95
N ILE A 12 5.74 2.38 31.60
CA ILE A 12 4.48 2.43 30.85
C ILE A 12 3.35 3.00 31.71
N LEU A 13 3.27 2.60 32.98
CA LEU A 13 2.29 3.16 33.92
C LEU A 13 2.56 4.64 34.25
N HIS A 14 3.83 5.07 34.23
CA HIS A 14 4.18 6.48 34.32
C HIS A 14 3.70 7.23 33.06
N ALA A 15 4.04 6.74 31.85
CA ALA A 15 3.58 7.33 30.59
C ALA A 15 2.04 7.39 30.49
N ALA A 16 1.34 6.36 30.97
CA ALA A 16 -0.11 6.35 31.03
C ALA A 16 -0.66 7.48 31.93
N ARG A 17 -0.03 7.73 33.08
CA ARG A 17 -0.41 8.85 33.96
C ARG A 17 -0.15 10.21 33.30
N THR A 18 0.98 10.38 32.61
CA THR A 18 1.30 11.62 31.87
C THR A 18 0.29 11.92 30.76
N LEU A 19 -0.21 10.88 30.10
CA LEU A 19 -1.23 10.97 29.05
C LEU A 19 -2.67 11.03 29.59
N ASP A 20 -2.86 11.00 30.91
CA ASP A 20 -4.18 10.91 31.55
C ASP A 20 -4.99 9.71 31.01
N ILE A 21 -4.36 8.53 31.03
CA ILE A 21 -4.96 7.23 30.72
C ILE A 21 -5.23 6.51 32.05
N ASN A 22 -6.51 6.27 32.33
CA ASN A 22 -6.93 5.60 33.56
C ASN A 22 -6.80 4.07 33.43
N VAL A 23 -5.67 3.54 33.88
CA VAL A 23 -5.36 2.10 33.81
C VAL A 23 -6.33 1.24 34.64
N ARG A 24 -7.08 1.83 35.60
CA ARG A 24 -8.09 1.09 36.38
C ARG A 24 -9.37 0.86 35.58
N GLU A 25 -9.61 1.67 34.56
CA GLU A 25 -10.79 1.56 33.73
C GLU A 25 -10.54 0.56 32.60
N GLN A 26 -11.25 -0.56 32.64
CA GLN A 26 -11.03 -1.65 31.68
C GLN A 26 -11.29 -1.22 30.23
N SER A 27 -12.18 -0.24 30.03
CA SER A 27 -12.46 0.41 28.74
C SER A 27 -11.23 1.09 28.14
N GLN A 28 -10.27 1.54 28.96
CA GLN A 28 -9.10 2.32 28.53
C GLN A 28 -7.82 1.49 28.41
N LEU A 29 -7.84 0.19 28.71
CA LEU A 29 -6.65 -0.67 28.64
C LEU A 29 -6.00 -0.68 27.26
N HIS A 30 -6.80 -0.56 26.20
CA HIS A 30 -6.30 -0.49 24.82
C HIS A 30 -5.44 0.77 24.57
N LEU A 31 -5.64 1.84 25.35
CA LEU A 31 -4.83 3.06 25.30
C LEU A 31 -3.43 2.87 25.91
N LEU A 32 -3.16 1.78 26.63
CA LEU A 32 -1.79 1.46 27.07
C LEU A 32 -0.84 1.26 25.89
N ALA A 33 -1.35 0.92 24.70
CA ALA A 33 -0.54 0.91 23.48
C ALA A 33 -0.02 2.32 23.12
N VAL A 34 -0.79 3.37 23.41
CA VAL A 34 -0.39 4.78 23.23
C VAL A 34 0.69 5.15 24.25
N ALA A 35 0.51 4.76 25.52
CA ALA A 35 1.52 4.94 26.55
C ALA A 35 2.81 4.17 26.26
N HIS A 36 2.71 2.99 25.65
CA HIS A 36 3.88 2.25 25.19
C HIS A 36 4.55 2.95 24.01
N ALA A 37 3.78 3.36 23.00
CA ALA A 37 4.30 4.11 21.85
C ALA A 37 5.01 5.40 22.29
N TYR A 38 4.45 6.14 23.25
CA TYR A 38 5.03 7.34 23.87
C TYR A 38 6.49 7.16 24.29
N LEU A 39 6.85 5.98 24.82
CA LEU A 39 8.23 5.69 25.25
C LEU A 39 9.20 5.51 24.08
N PHE A 40 8.72 5.25 22.88
CA PHE A 40 9.50 4.99 21.68
C PHE A 40 9.40 6.07 20.60
N LEU A 41 8.64 7.14 20.84
CA LEU A 41 8.58 8.22 19.86
C LEU A 41 9.97 8.77 19.58
N PRO A 42 10.33 8.98 18.30
CA PRO A 42 11.54 9.67 17.96
C PRO A 42 11.47 11.10 18.49
N LEU A 43 12.50 11.49 19.24
CA LEU A 43 12.66 12.88 19.66
C LEU A 43 13.08 13.73 18.46
N PRO A 44 12.66 15.01 18.37
CA PRO A 44 13.21 15.93 17.40
C PRO A 44 14.74 16.02 17.56
N THR A 45 15.46 16.35 16.49
CA THR A 45 16.94 16.30 16.46
C THR A 45 17.60 17.17 17.54
N SER A 46 16.96 18.28 17.90
CA SER A 46 17.39 19.18 18.97
C SER A 46 17.15 18.64 20.38
N TRP A 47 16.47 17.51 20.55
CA TRP A 47 16.13 16.96 21.86
C TRP A 47 16.94 15.71 22.18
N ARG A 48 17.13 15.44 23.47
CA ARG A 48 17.62 14.14 23.95
C ARG A 48 16.90 13.73 25.22
N ARG A 49 16.74 12.43 25.41
CA ARG A 49 16.28 11.84 26.67
C ARG A 49 17.46 11.79 27.63
N ILE A 50 17.26 12.21 28.86
CA ILE A 50 18.19 12.06 29.98
C ILE A 50 17.45 11.38 31.13
N ILE A 51 18.19 10.77 32.05
CA ILE A 51 17.66 10.22 33.30
C ILE A 51 18.30 11.04 34.40
N ASP A 52 17.50 11.59 35.30
CA ASP A 52 18.00 12.39 36.42
C ASP A 52 18.54 11.51 37.55
N GLU A 53 19.02 12.14 38.63
CA GLU A 53 19.56 11.42 39.80
C GLU A 53 18.51 10.58 40.53
N THR A 54 17.21 10.85 40.33
CA THR A 54 16.10 10.11 40.93
C THR A 54 15.67 8.91 40.08
N GLY A 55 16.20 8.80 38.86
CA GLY A 55 15.77 7.80 37.88
C GLY A 55 14.57 8.25 37.04
N GLU A 56 14.10 9.49 37.17
CA GLU A 56 13.03 10.04 36.33
C GLU A 56 13.56 10.38 34.93
N ILE A 57 12.73 10.12 33.92
CA ILE A 57 13.05 10.45 32.53
C ILE A 57 12.75 11.93 32.29
N LEU A 58 13.77 12.71 31.94
CA LEU A 58 13.63 14.09 31.51
C LEU A 58 14.00 14.25 30.02
N TYR A 59 13.51 15.32 29.42
CA TYR A 59 13.76 15.68 28.04
C TYR A 59 14.53 16.99 28.00
N LEU A 60 15.77 16.93 27.50
CA LEU A 60 16.66 18.08 27.37
C LEU A 60 16.60 18.64 25.95
N ASP A 61 16.23 19.91 25.80
CA ASP A 61 16.43 20.64 24.56
C ASP A 61 17.90 21.10 24.48
N LYS A 62 18.64 20.58 23.50
CA LYS A 62 20.06 20.87 23.27
C LYS A 62 20.32 22.31 22.84
N ARG A 63 19.30 23.03 22.37
CA ARG A 63 19.45 24.42 21.91
C ARG A 63 19.48 25.38 23.09
N THR A 64 18.56 25.20 24.03
CA THR A 64 18.36 26.06 25.19
C THR A 64 19.02 25.51 26.45
N TRP A 65 19.39 24.23 26.46
CA TRP A 65 19.83 23.48 27.64
C TRP A 65 18.80 23.46 28.77
N THR A 66 17.51 23.57 28.42
CA THR A 66 16.41 23.49 29.39
C THR A 66 15.85 22.08 29.46
N GLU A 67 15.56 21.63 30.67
CA GLU A 67 15.00 20.32 30.96
C GLU A 67 13.49 20.40 31.11
N PHE A 68 12.80 19.43 30.53
CA PHE A 68 11.35 19.30 30.59
C PHE A 68 10.97 17.91 31.09
N LYS A 69 9.91 17.84 31.90
CA LYS A 69 9.34 16.56 32.34
C LYS A 69 8.53 15.86 31.24
N ASP A 70 7.93 16.67 30.37
CA ASP A 70 7.05 16.19 29.31
C ASP A 70 7.78 16.03 27.98
N HIS A 71 7.33 15.06 27.18
CA HIS A 71 7.83 14.90 25.81
C HIS A 71 7.49 16.16 24.98
N PRO A 72 8.39 16.65 24.12
CA PRO A 72 8.14 17.88 23.33
C PRO A 72 6.89 17.78 22.43
N GLU A 73 6.53 16.56 22.03
CA GLU A 73 5.35 16.26 21.21
C GLU A 73 4.13 15.79 22.04
N LEU A 74 4.07 16.11 23.34
CA LEU A 74 2.99 15.66 24.22
C LEU A 74 1.59 16.06 23.70
N THR A 75 1.46 17.24 23.10
CA THR A 75 0.19 17.70 22.51
C THR A 75 -0.30 16.79 21.39
N LYS A 76 0.59 16.36 20.49
CA LYS A 76 0.25 15.40 19.41
C LYS A 76 -0.18 14.05 19.99
N LEU A 77 0.43 13.64 21.10
CA LEU A 77 0.14 12.38 21.77
C LEU A 77 -1.20 12.40 22.50
N ARG A 78 -1.56 13.53 23.11
CA ARG A 78 -2.91 13.74 23.66
C ARG A 78 -3.96 13.70 22.55
N HIS A 79 -3.72 14.35 21.41
CA HIS A 79 -4.64 14.27 20.27
C HIS A 79 -4.78 12.84 19.72
N ALA A 80 -3.67 12.10 19.59
CA ALA A 80 -3.70 10.68 19.20
C ALA A 80 -4.46 9.81 20.22
N LYS A 81 -4.32 10.09 21.53
CA LYS A 81 -5.11 9.44 22.59
C LYS A 81 -6.61 9.68 22.36
N ASP A 82 -7.01 10.93 22.14
CA ASP A 82 -8.42 11.31 22.00
C ASP A 82 -9.04 10.73 20.71
N LEU A 83 -8.26 10.67 19.62
CA LEU A 83 -8.65 9.97 18.39
C LEU A 83 -8.85 8.46 18.62
N LEU A 84 -7.93 7.81 19.34
CA LEU A 84 -8.06 6.38 19.65
C LEU A 84 -9.20 6.07 20.62
N ALA A 85 -9.43 6.94 21.60
CA ALA A 85 -10.53 6.81 22.55
C ALA A 85 -11.89 6.98 21.86
N SER A 86 -12.01 7.91 20.91
CA SER A 86 -13.25 8.17 20.18
C SER A 86 -13.50 7.16 19.05
N ARG A 87 -12.44 6.62 18.43
CA ARG A 87 -12.51 5.72 17.29
C ARG A 87 -11.45 4.60 17.39
N PRO A 88 -11.67 3.59 18.26
CA PRO A 88 -10.78 2.44 18.30
C PRO A 88 -10.76 1.76 16.92
N PRO A 89 -9.58 1.43 16.35
CA PRO A 89 -9.48 0.85 15.02
C PRO A 89 -10.28 -0.46 14.96
N LYS A 90 -11.03 -0.68 13.88
CA LYS A 90 -11.78 -1.93 13.70
C LYS A 90 -10.81 -3.13 13.78
N GLY A 91 -10.99 -3.98 14.78
CA GLY A 91 -10.15 -5.16 15.02
C GLY A 91 -8.93 -4.93 15.93
N PHE A 92 -8.77 -3.74 16.51
CA PHE A 92 -7.73 -3.45 17.51
C PHE A 92 -7.85 -4.36 18.74
N GLU A 93 -9.08 -4.62 19.18
CA GLU A 93 -9.39 -5.55 20.27
C GLU A 93 -8.81 -6.96 20.01
N LYS A 94 -8.80 -7.43 18.75
CA LYS A 94 -8.41 -8.80 18.41
C LYS A 94 -6.89 -9.04 18.38
N ARG A 95 -6.06 -8.01 18.59
CA ARG A 95 -4.62 -8.04 18.23
C ARG A 95 -3.67 -7.48 19.29
N THR A 96 -4.16 -7.10 20.46
CA THR A 96 -3.31 -6.49 21.47
C THR A 96 -2.84 -7.57 22.45
N CYS A 97 -1.59 -8.00 22.27
CA CYS A 97 -0.79 -8.54 23.35
C CYS A 97 0.44 -7.64 23.51
N MET A 98 0.87 -7.39 24.74
CA MET A 98 2.04 -6.56 25.03
C MET A 98 3.06 -7.39 25.81
N ILE A 99 4.30 -7.45 25.31
CA ILE A 99 5.40 -8.13 26.00
C ILE A 99 6.05 -7.11 26.93
N LEU A 100 6.11 -7.45 28.21
CA LEU A 100 6.56 -6.56 29.28
C LEU A 100 7.66 -7.22 30.09
N SER A 101 8.67 -6.45 30.47
CA SER A 101 9.73 -6.93 31.36
C SER A 101 9.36 -6.64 32.82
N ARG A 102 9.53 -7.65 33.68
CA ARG A 102 9.42 -7.53 35.13
C ARG A 102 10.76 -7.07 35.72
N SER A 103 10.74 -6.60 36.96
CA SER A 103 11.94 -6.19 37.69
C SER A 103 12.94 -7.33 37.95
N ASP A 104 12.48 -8.58 37.92
CA ASP A 104 13.32 -9.78 38.02
C ASP A 104 13.97 -10.20 36.68
N GLY A 105 13.75 -9.43 35.60
CA GLY A 105 14.26 -9.70 34.26
C GLY A 105 13.42 -10.67 33.43
N SER A 106 12.36 -11.27 33.99
CA SER A 106 11.44 -12.12 33.23
C SER A 106 10.52 -11.31 32.32
N THR A 107 10.10 -11.91 31.20
CA THR A 107 9.10 -11.33 30.30
C THR A 107 7.72 -11.89 30.61
N TYR A 108 6.69 -11.05 30.53
CA TYR A 108 5.30 -11.47 30.62
C TYR A 108 4.50 -10.88 29.46
N ILE A 109 3.60 -11.68 28.89
CA ILE A 109 2.70 -11.23 27.83
C ILE A 109 1.38 -10.84 28.48
N HIS A 110 1.02 -9.56 28.38
CA HIS A 110 -0.29 -9.09 28.75
C HIS A 110 -1.23 -9.24 27.55
N ASP A 111 -2.15 -10.19 27.62
CA ASP A 111 -3.23 -10.36 26.64
C ASP A 111 -4.47 -9.58 27.12
N PHE A 112 -4.82 -8.53 26.38
CA PHE A 112 -5.92 -7.64 26.73
C PHE A 112 -7.30 -8.31 26.55
N LEU A 113 -7.41 -9.36 25.73
CA LEU A 113 -8.65 -10.12 25.50
C LEU A 113 -8.94 -11.13 26.61
N ALA A 114 -7.90 -11.74 27.16
CA ALA A 114 -8.05 -12.69 28.26
C ALA A 114 -8.63 -12.00 29.51
N ALA A 115 -8.27 -10.73 29.73
CA ALA A 115 -8.74 -9.93 30.84
C ALA A 115 -10.22 -9.50 30.71
N SER A 116 -10.71 -9.22 29.49
CA SER A 116 -12.12 -8.82 29.26
C SER A 116 -13.12 -9.96 29.43
N ASN A 117 -12.70 -11.20 29.19
CA ASN A 117 -13.55 -12.39 29.26
C ASN A 117 -13.68 -12.97 30.68
N ALA A 118 -12.84 -12.55 31.63
CA ALA A 118 -12.86 -13.02 33.02
C ALA A 118 -13.87 -12.24 33.88
N LYS A 119 -15.16 -12.23 33.51
CA LYS A 119 -16.21 -11.70 34.39
C LYS A 119 -16.40 -12.63 35.61
N GLY A 120 -15.90 -12.21 36.78
CA GLY A 120 -16.21 -12.84 38.07
C GLY A 120 -15.03 -13.27 38.94
N GLN A 121 -13.79 -13.21 38.45
CA GLN A 121 -12.60 -13.44 39.29
C GLN A 121 -11.99 -12.10 39.73
N LYS A 122 -11.79 -11.93 41.04
CA LYS A 122 -11.00 -10.83 41.59
C LYS A 122 -9.55 -10.94 41.08
N SER A 123 -9.15 -9.97 40.26
CA SER A 123 -7.79 -9.67 39.76
C SER A 123 -7.09 -10.77 38.93
N PRO A 124 -6.93 -10.61 37.60
CA PRO A 124 -6.09 -11.49 36.80
C PRO A 124 -4.63 -11.01 36.87
N LEU A 125 -4.00 -11.16 38.03
CA LEU A 125 -2.54 -11.00 38.20
C LEU A 125 -1.92 -12.30 38.73
N ARG A 126 -2.33 -13.45 38.17
CA ARG A 126 -1.65 -14.72 38.40
C ARG A 126 -1.05 -15.24 37.09
N ALA A 127 0.27 -15.32 37.08
CA ALA A 127 1.09 -15.84 36.00
C ALA A 127 0.82 -17.32 35.77
N ASN A 128 0.77 -17.72 34.50
CA ASN A 128 0.92 -19.11 34.10
C ASN A 128 2.23 -19.18 33.28
N SER A 129 3.33 -19.52 33.95
CA SER A 129 4.69 -19.55 33.39
C SER A 129 4.83 -20.50 32.21
N ASP A 130 4.00 -21.53 32.15
CA ASP A 130 4.22 -22.70 31.28
C ASP A 130 3.70 -22.49 29.85
N LYS A 131 3.19 -21.29 29.51
CA LYS A 131 2.65 -20.97 28.17
C LYS A 131 3.34 -19.79 27.49
N VAL A 132 4.35 -19.18 28.11
CA VAL A 132 5.00 -17.99 27.57
C VAL A 132 5.73 -18.30 26.26
N GLU A 133 6.49 -19.40 26.19
CA GLU A 133 7.24 -19.78 24.98
C GLU A 133 6.32 -20.08 23.78
N THR A 134 5.19 -20.74 24.00
CA THR A 134 4.24 -21.11 22.93
C THR A 134 3.53 -19.89 22.34
N VAL A 135 3.25 -18.87 23.16
CA VAL A 135 2.60 -17.62 22.70
C VAL A 135 3.62 -16.69 22.05
N VAL A 136 4.87 -16.60 22.57
CA VAL A 136 5.98 -15.89 21.90
C VAL A 136 6.20 -16.47 20.50
N ALA A 137 6.31 -17.79 20.36
CA ALA A 137 6.48 -18.45 19.06
C ALA A 137 5.29 -18.23 18.09
N ALA A 138 4.06 -18.16 18.62
CA ALA A 138 2.86 -17.88 17.83
C ALA A 138 2.77 -16.41 17.37
N CYS A 139 3.25 -15.47 18.19
CA CYS A 139 3.31 -14.05 17.86
C CYS A 139 4.46 -13.73 16.90
N GLU A 140 5.63 -14.36 17.06
CA GLU A 140 6.80 -14.20 16.18
C GLU A 140 6.60 -14.85 14.80
N GLY A 141 5.82 -15.93 14.71
CA GLY A 141 5.48 -16.59 13.43
C GLY A 141 4.52 -15.78 12.55
N ALA A 142 3.83 -14.77 13.08
CA ALA A 142 2.87 -13.94 12.36
C ALA A 142 3.50 -12.63 11.85
N ASN A 143 4.52 -12.74 10.99
CA ASN A 143 5.32 -11.65 10.42
C ASN A 143 4.59 -10.77 9.38
N LYS A 144 3.39 -10.26 9.73
CA LYS A 144 2.67 -9.19 9.02
C LYS A 144 1.62 -8.49 9.91
N LEU A 145 1.89 -8.38 11.19
CA LEU A 145 1.10 -7.57 12.11
C LEU A 145 1.84 -6.24 12.27
N LEU A 146 1.19 -5.12 11.91
CA LEU A 146 1.62 -3.82 12.45
C LEU A 146 1.70 -3.99 13.96
N THR A 147 2.86 -3.67 14.55
CA THR A 147 2.90 -3.61 16.00
C THR A 147 1.94 -2.49 16.43
N PRO A 148 1.31 -2.57 17.62
CA PRO A 148 0.49 -1.48 18.14
C PRO A 148 1.23 -0.13 18.09
N VAL A 149 2.56 -0.14 18.17
CA VAL A 149 3.43 1.03 18.03
C VAL A 149 3.38 1.61 16.61
N ASP A 150 3.42 0.79 15.56
CA ASP A 150 3.38 1.26 14.17
C ASP A 150 2.00 1.85 13.81
N ALA A 151 0.92 1.25 14.32
CA ALA A 151 -0.44 1.76 14.11
C ALA A 151 -0.64 3.10 14.83
N VAL A 152 -0.15 3.22 16.07
CA VAL A 152 -0.18 4.48 16.83
C VAL A 152 0.71 5.53 16.17
N ALA A 153 1.88 5.16 15.65
CA ALA A 153 2.77 6.07 14.92
C ALA A 153 2.09 6.67 13.68
N SER A 154 1.41 5.85 12.87
CA SER A 154 0.64 6.32 11.73
C SER A 154 -0.49 7.28 12.13
N MET A 155 -1.13 7.06 13.27
CA MET A 155 -2.19 7.95 13.78
C MET A 155 -1.62 9.27 14.35
N ILE A 156 -0.41 9.23 14.92
CA ILE A 156 0.30 10.44 15.33
C ILE A 156 0.66 11.30 14.11
N GLU A 157 1.06 10.68 13.00
CA GLU A 157 1.29 11.37 11.72
C GLU A 157 0.00 11.98 11.15
N GLU A 158 -1.11 11.25 11.19
CA GLU A 158 -2.44 11.76 10.81
C GLU A 158 -2.88 12.95 11.68
N ALA A 159 -2.71 12.83 13.00
CA ALA A 159 -2.97 13.91 13.96
C ALA A 159 -2.11 15.16 13.70
N ALA A 160 -0.86 14.98 13.28
CA ALA A 160 0.05 16.08 12.93
C ALA A 160 -0.36 16.78 11.63
N ALA A 161 -0.89 16.03 10.65
CA ALA A 161 -1.36 16.59 9.39
C ALA A 161 -2.62 17.46 9.57
N SER A 162 -3.52 17.10 10.49
CA SER A 162 -4.75 17.87 10.77
C SER A 162 -4.51 19.21 11.49
N ASN A 163 -3.44 19.33 12.29
CA ASN A 163 -3.13 20.59 12.98
C ASN A 163 -2.53 21.66 12.06
N LEU A 164 -1.99 21.29 10.90
CA LEU A 164 -1.41 22.24 9.93
C LEU A 164 -2.49 23.02 9.15
N THR A 165 -3.76 22.61 9.22
CA THR A 165 -4.85 23.23 8.47
C THR A 165 -5.65 24.29 9.25
N GLU A 166 -5.44 24.44 10.56
CA GLU A 166 -6.26 25.34 11.38
C GLU A 166 -5.57 26.67 11.78
N ASP A 167 -4.27 26.85 11.53
CA ASP A 167 -3.48 27.94 12.18
C ASP A 167 -2.94 29.04 11.23
N THR A 168 -3.53 29.23 10.04
CA THR A 168 -3.12 30.30 9.09
C THR A 168 -4.12 31.44 8.90
N THR A 169 -5.13 31.60 9.75
CA THR A 169 -6.08 32.72 9.66
C THR A 169 -6.38 33.37 11.01
N ALA A 170 -5.36 33.91 11.67
CA ALA A 170 -5.55 34.94 12.69
C ALA A 170 -4.21 35.65 12.94
N ASP A 171 -4.00 36.80 12.27
CA ASP A 171 -3.31 37.99 12.81
C ASP A 171 -2.85 38.90 11.68
N ALA A 172 -3.77 39.71 11.16
CA ALA A 172 -3.46 41.00 10.57
C ALA A 172 -4.75 41.84 10.54
N GLU A 173 -4.82 42.81 11.46
CA GLU A 173 -5.39 44.16 11.27
C GLU A 173 -6.03 44.67 12.58
N LYS A 174 -5.30 45.56 13.23
CA LYS A 174 -5.84 46.50 14.22
C LYS A 174 -5.17 47.85 13.95
N SER A 175 -5.84 48.72 13.20
CA SER A 175 -5.56 50.15 13.16
C SER A 175 -6.90 50.87 13.15
N GLU A 176 -7.03 51.80 14.08
CA GLU A 176 -8.21 52.56 14.48
C GLU A 176 -8.71 53.49 13.37
N THR A 177 -10.03 53.66 13.27
CA THR A 177 -10.63 54.99 13.15
C THR A 177 -12.06 54.97 13.69
N VAL A 178 -12.31 55.88 14.62
CA VAL A 178 -13.58 56.18 15.28
C VAL A 178 -14.38 57.14 14.40
N THR A 179 -15.65 56.84 14.13
CA THR A 179 -16.69 57.87 14.02
C THR A 179 -18.05 57.28 14.37
N ILE A 180 -18.75 58.01 15.24
CA ILE A 180 -20.08 57.76 15.80
C ILE A 180 -21.10 58.36 14.84
N GLU A 181 -22.19 57.64 14.53
CA GLU A 181 -23.50 58.27 14.33
C GLU A 181 -24.63 57.28 14.63
N GLU A 182 -25.59 57.78 15.40
CA GLU A 182 -26.78 57.11 15.93
C GLU A 182 -27.91 57.12 14.88
N ASN A 183 -28.70 56.03 14.76
CA ASN A 183 -30.13 56.05 15.12
C ASN A 183 -30.85 54.71 14.80
N PRO A 184 -31.98 54.42 15.48
CA PRO A 184 -32.61 53.11 15.58
C PRO A 184 -33.83 52.95 14.66
N GLY A 185 -34.27 51.70 14.46
CA GLY A 185 -35.52 51.41 13.77
C GLY A 185 -35.95 49.95 13.89
N ASN A 186 -36.81 49.69 14.87
CA ASN A 186 -37.93 48.74 14.96
C ASN A 186 -38.06 47.57 13.96
N GLY A 187 -38.53 46.43 14.48
CA GLY A 187 -39.49 45.61 13.75
C GLY A 187 -39.46 44.13 14.10
N GLU A 188 -40.26 43.74 15.11
CA GLU A 188 -40.76 42.37 15.30
C GLU A 188 -41.55 41.89 14.07
N GLU A 189 -41.61 40.57 13.83
CA GLU A 189 -42.83 39.73 13.84
C GLU A 189 -42.78 38.48 12.94
N THR A 190 -42.91 37.32 13.61
CA THR A 190 -43.80 36.16 13.35
C THR A 190 -43.98 35.47 11.99
N MET A 191 -43.72 34.15 12.04
CA MET A 191 -44.60 33.01 11.74
C MET A 191 -45.32 32.81 10.38
N ARG A 192 -45.16 31.56 9.89
CA ARG A 192 -46.17 30.56 9.46
C ARG A 192 -46.55 30.35 7.98
N ASN A 193 -46.77 29.04 7.74
CA ASN A 193 -47.55 28.32 6.72
C ASN A 193 -46.92 28.14 5.33
N SER A 194 -46.67 26.91 4.86
CA SER A 194 -47.56 25.74 4.61
C SER A 194 -48.38 25.84 3.31
N GLN A 195 -48.12 24.87 2.43
CA GLN A 195 -48.99 24.26 1.42
C GLN A 195 -49.45 25.10 0.22
N ASN A 196 -49.08 24.69 -0.99
CA ASN A 196 -50.00 23.93 -1.86
C ASN A 196 -49.37 23.44 -3.18
N ASN A 197 -49.93 22.30 -3.62
CA ASN A 197 -49.76 21.62 -4.89
C ASN A 197 -50.02 22.52 -6.11
N HIS A 198 -49.41 22.19 -7.26
CA HIS A 198 -50.17 21.95 -8.50
C HIS A 198 -49.36 21.13 -9.50
N ASP A 199 -50.04 20.10 -10.01
CA ASP A 199 -49.71 19.30 -11.18
C ASP A 199 -49.69 20.16 -12.45
N HIS A 200 -48.80 19.84 -13.40
CA HIS A 200 -49.09 20.06 -14.81
C HIS A 200 -48.37 19.03 -15.69
N GLU A 201 -49.22 18.33 -16.44
CA GLU A 201 -48.96 17.31 -17.44
C GLU A 201 -48.84 17.96 -18.85
N ALA A 202 -48.06 17.30 -19.72
CA ALA A 202 -48.16 17.24 -21.20
C ALA A 202 -47.77 18.46 -22.10
N ALA A 203 -46.72 18.26 -22.91
CA ALA A 203 -46.68 18.43 -24.38
C ALA A 203 -45.27 18.08 -24.90
N LEU A 204 -45.05 16.90 -25.52
CA LEU A 204 -44.99 16.65 -26.98
C LEU A 204 -43.99 17.52 -27.77
N GLY A 205 -42.90 16.89 -28.22
CA GLY A 205 -41.98 17.41 -29.25
C GLY A 205 -41.08 16.30 -29.79
N GLN A 206 -41.35 15.87 -31.02
CA GLN A 206 -40.76 14.74 -31.75
C GLN A 206 -39.32 15.01 -32.22
N VAL A 207 -38.48 13.97 -32.29
CA VAL A 207 -37.25 13.93 -33.12
C VAL A 207 -37.16 12.55 -33.79
N PRO A 208 -36.80 12.45 -35.09
CA PRO A 208 -36.95 11.20 -35.85
C PRO A 208 -35.73 10.27 -35.73
N HIS A 209 -36.04 8.97 -35.70
CA HIS A 209 -35.11 7.85 -35.86
C HIS A 209 -34.67 7.68 -37.32
N SER A 210 -33.38 7.45 -37.54
CA SER A 210 -32.84 6.93 -38.80
C SER A 210 -32.46 5.45 -38.67
N ASN A 211 -32.88 4.72 -39.71
CA ASN A 211 -32.90 3.28 -39.91
C ASN A 211 -31.51 2.63 -40.04
N LEU A 212 -31.40 1.39 -39.54
CA LEU A 212 -30.47 0.36 -40.02
C LEU A 212 -31.31 -0.89 -40.36
N PRO A 213 -31.13 -1.51 -41.53
CA PRO A 213 -31.85 -2.73 -41.87
C PRO A 213 -31.05 -3.99 -41.48
N ASP A 214 -31.79 -4.96 -40.96
CA ASP A 214 -31.37 -6.32 -40.70
C ASP A 214 -31.83 -7.27 -41.83
N SER A 215 -31.01 -8.31 -42.02
CA SER A 215 -31.37 -9.70 -42.41
C SER A 215 -31.71 -10.09 -43.85
N ALA A 216 -30.96 -11.09 -44.35
CA ALA A 216 -31.46 -12.32 -44.98
C ALA A 216 -30.30 -13.34 -45.08
N ASN A 217 -30.27 -14.44 -44.32
CA ASN A 217 -30.84 -15.78 -44.59
C ASN A 217 -30.38 -16.45 -45.91
N GLY A 218 -29.80 -17.66 -45.77
CA GLY A 218 -29.51 -18.58 -46.87
C GLY A 218 -28.81 -19.86 -46.40
N LEU A 219 -29.60 -20.84 -45.94
CA LEU A 219 -29.25 -22.23 -45.68
C LEU A 219 -29.51 -23.06 -46.96
N ASP A 220 -28.65 -24.07 -47.22
CA ASP A 220 -28.80 -25.28 -48.08
C ASP A 220 -27.47 -25.57 -48.83
N GLN A 221 -26.99 -26.78 -49.12
CA GLN A 221 -27.40 -28.17 -48.91
C GLN A 221 -26.17 -29.07 -49.18
N GLN A 222 -26.11 -30.21 -48.47
CA GLN A 222 -25.62 -31.55 -48.85
C GLN A 222 -24.49 -31.76 -49.89
N SER A 223 -23.48 -32.54 -49.50
CA SER A 223 -23.13 -33.81 -50.20
C SER A 223 -22.14 -34.62 -49.36
N GLY A 224 -22.41 -35.92 -49.21
CA GLY A 224 -21.50 -36.90 -48.64
C GLY A 224 -20.71 -37.61 -49.73
N ILE A 225 -19.48 -38.04 -49.43
CA ILE A 225 -18.76 -39.10 -50.15
C ILE A 225 -17.99 -39.96 -49.15
N HIS A 226 -18.16 -41.27 -49.32
CA HIS A 226 -17.55 -42.41 -48.66
C HIS A 226 -16.12 -42.69 -49.18
N MET A 227 -15.38 -43.59 -48.50
CA MET A 227 -14.12 -44.29 -48.89
C MET A 227 -12.81 -43.70 -48.36
N GLU A 228 -11.75 -44.45 -48.07
CA GLU A 228 -11.52 -45.85 -47.69
C GLU A 228 -10.13 -45.85 -47.03
N SER A 229 -9.82 -46.93 -46.30
CA SER A 229 -8.51 -47.24 -45.74
C SER A 229 -7.35 -47.13 -46.73
N ASN A 230 -6.15 -46.75 -46.26
CA ASN A 230 -4.95 -47.51 -46.59
C ASN A 230 -3.82 -47.31 -45.58
N VAL A 231 -3.32 -48.46 -45.14
CA VAL A 231 -2.10 -48.72 -44.37
C VAL A 231 -0.91 -48.63 -45.31
N ALA A 232 0.15 -47.92 -44.94
CA ALA A 232 1.48 -48.16 -45.49
C ALA A 232 2.59 -47.81 -44.48
N HIS A 233 3.49 -48.78 -44.32
CA HIS A 233 4.77 -48.74 -43.63
C HIS A 233 5.74 -47.68 -44.19
N ALA A 234 6.50 -47.04 -43.30
CA ALA A 234 7.88 -46.56 -43.51
C ALA A 234 8.50 -46.34 -42.11
N GLN A 235 9.26 -47.29 -41.56
CA GLN A 235 10.72 -47.47 -41.66
C GLN A 235 11.55 -46.24 -41.26
N GLU A 236 12.17 -46.42 -40.08
CA GLU A 236 13.37 -45.84 -39.49
C GLU A 236 14.29 -45.04 -40.41
N GLU A 237 14.47 -43.75 -40.08
CA GLU A 237 15.78 -43.09 -40.11
C GLU A 237 15.92 -42.23 -38.85
N GLU A 238 16.64 -42.78 -37.86
CA GLU A 238 17.17 -42.02 -36.72
C GLU A 238 18.22 -41.03 -37.22
N SER A 239 17.78 -39.85 -37.65
CA SER A 239 18.67 -38.69 -37.75
C SER A 239 18.76 -38.03 -36.38
N SER A 240 19.90 -38.24 -35.71
CA SER A 240 20.28 -37.56 -34.48
C SER A 240 20.56 -36.09 -34.74
N LEU A 241 19.52 -35.31 -35.03
CA LEU A 241 19.53 -33.88 -34.80
C LEU A 241 19.50 -33.70 -33.28
N HIS A 242 20.69 -33.55 -32.70
CA HIS A 242 20.84 -32.81 -31.45
C HIS A 242 20.30 -31.41 -31.71
N GLY A 243 18.98 -31.27 -31.57
CA GLY A 243 18.35 -29.99 -31.39
C GLY A 243 19.06 -29.39 -30.20
N ASN A 244 19.88 -28.37 -30.46
CA ASN A 244 20.25 -27.40 -29.45
C ASN A 244 18.92 -26.87 -28.94
N GLN A 245 18.36 -27.52 -27.91
CA GLN A 245 17.37 -26.92 -27.05
C GLN A 245 18.07 -25.65 -26.59
N MET A 246 17.74 -24.54 -27.24
CA MET A 246 17.96 -23.21 -26.72
C MET A 246 17.32 -23.31 -25.34
N GLU A 247 18.17 -23.54 -24.33
CA GLU A 247 17.71 -23.62 -22.95
C GLU A 247 16.83 -22.39 -22.75
N ASP A 248 15.60 -22.59 -22.27
CA ASP A 248 14.69 -21.51 -21.90
C ASP A 248 15.37 -20.65 -20.83
N ARG A 249 16.24 -19.74 -21.30
CA ARG A 249 17.10 -18.87 -20.51
C ARG A 249 16.29 -17.63 -20.27
N ILE A 250 15.96 -17.43 -19.00
CA ILE A 250 15.16 -16.31 -18.57
C ILE A 250 16.11 -15.14 -18.39
N ILE A 251 16.07 -14.19 -19.32
CA ILE A 251 16.79 -12.93 -19.17
C ILE A 251 15.91 -12.02 -18.32
N LEU A 252 16.11 -12.08 -17.00
CA LEU A 252 15.44 -11.19 -16.05
C LEU A 252 16.37 -10.03 -15.73
N THR A 253 15.89 -8.81 -15.99
CA THR A 253 16.56 -7.55 -15.66
C THR A 253 16.58 -7.24 -14.16
N LEU A 254 17.25 -8.02 -13.31
CA LEU A 254 17.11 -7.90 -11.84
C LEU A 254 17.07 -6.45 -11.30
N PRO A 255 16.40 -6.20 -10.16
CA PRO A 255 16.39 -4.87 -9.55
C PRO A 255 17.78 -4.24 -9.54
N GLN A 256 17.91 -2.94 -9.79
CA GLN A 256 19.23 -2.31 -9.99
C GLN A 256 20.13 -2.50 -8.76
N ALA A 257 19.54 -2.42 -7.56
CA ALA A 257 20.24 -2.70 -6.31
C ALA A 257 20.79 -4.14 -6.21
N TRP A 258 20.18 -5.09 -6.91
CA TRP A 258 20.62 -6.48 -6.97
C TRP A 258 21.68 -6.65 -8.05
N LEU A 259 21.48 -6.06 -9.24
CA LEU A 259 22.50 -6.03 -10.28
C LEU A 259 23.81 -5.43 -9.77
N GLN A 260 23.75 -4.33 -9.01
CA GLN A 260 24.92 -3.73 -8.36
C GLN A 260 25.61 -4.68 -7.36
N LYS A 261 24.84 -5.40 -6.54
CA LYS A 261 25.39 -6.42 -5.63
C LYS A 261 26.03 -7.60 -6.38
N LEU A 262 25.60 -7.83 -7.62
CA LEU A 262 26.08 -8.89 -8.49
C LEU A 262 27.17 -8.41 -9.49
N GLY A 263 27.53 -7.12 -9.48
CA GLY A 263 28.56 -6.55 -10.36
C GLY A 263 28.10 -6.31 -11.80
N ILE A 264 26.80 -6.19 -12.03
CA ILE A 264 26.18 -6.10 -13.36
C ILE A 264 25.71 -4.66 -13.60
N THR A 265 26.14 -4.02 -14.71
CA THR A 265 26.00 -2.56 -14.89
C THR A 265 25.01 -2.07 -15.94
N THR A 266 24.67 -2.85 -16.98
CA THR A 266 23.86 -2.32 -18.11
C THR A 266 23.01 -3.40 -18.77
N TYR A 267 21.68 -3.24 -18.81
CA TYR A 267 20.82 -4.16 -19.55
C TYR A 267 20.84 -3.88 -21.05
N THR A 268 21.08 -4.92 -21.85
CA THR A 268 20.91 -4.90 -23.30
C THR A 268 19.62 -5.64 -23.65
N PRO A 269 18.57 -4.98 -24.17
CA PRO A 269 17.34 -5.65 -24.56
C PRO A 269 17.62 -6.65 -25.69
N LEU A 270 16.96 -7.82 -25.64
CA LEU A 270 17.08 -8.82 -26.70
C LEU A 270 16.39 -8.34 -27.98
N LEU A 271 16.84 -8.87 -29.12
CA LEU A 271 16.23 -8.59 -30.42
C LEU A 271 14.75 -9.00 -30.40
N GLY A 272 13.85 -8.02 -30.38
CA GLY A 272 12.39 -8.22 -30.32
C GLY A 272 11.74 -7.85 -28.99
N GLU A 273 12.50 -7.47 -27.97
CA GLU A 273 11.93 -6.90 -26.75
C GLU A 273 11.51 -5.43 -26.95
N PRO A 274 10.45 -4.97 -26.27
CA PRO A 274 10.07 -3.57 -26.32
C PRO A 274 11.19 -2.70 -25.74
N GLN A 275 11.51 -1.57 -26.37
CA GLN A 275 12.49 -0.62 -25.83
C GLN A 275 11.94 0.16 -24.62
N SER A 276 10.62 0.32 -24.58
CA SER A 276 9.89 1.02 -23.53
C SER A 276 8.63 0.27 -23.14
N LEU A 277 8.26 0.33 -21.86
CA LEU A 277 7.00 -0.17 -21.35
C LEU A 277 6.00 0.98 -21.20
N ARG A 278 4.80 0.84 -21.75
CA ARG A 278 3.77 1.88 -21.77
C ARG A 278 2.53 1.47 -20.97
N PHE A 279 2.11 2.37 -20.09
CA PHE A 279 0.93 2.20 -19.24
C PHE A 279 -0.01 3.39 -19.36
N TYR A 280 -1.29 3.14 -19.15
CA TYR A 280 -2.35 4.14 -19.15
C TYR A 280 -2.98 4.23 -17.77
N SER A 281 -3.23 5.46 -17.33
CA SER A 281 -3.86 5.74 -16.04
C SER A 281 -4.62 7.07 -16.10
N TRP A 282 -5.20 7.46 -14.97
CA TRP A 282 -5.75 8.77 -14.73
C TRP A 282 -5.67 9.12 -13.25
N TRP A 283 -5.72 10.41 -12.94
CA TRP A 283 -5.96 10.93 -11.59
C TRP A 283 -7.03 12.03 -11.63
N PHE A 284 -7.52 12.44 -10.47
CA PHE A 284 -8.38 13.62 -10.33
C PHE A 284 -7.54 14.84 -10.00
N GLU A 285 -7.80 15.93 -10.70
CA GLU A 285 -7.18 17.22 -10.49
C GLU A 285 -8.26 18.21 -10.10
N ASP A 286 -7.96 19.01 -9.08
CA ASP A 286 -8.83 20.10 -8.66
C ASP A 286 -8.81 21.14 -9.78
N HIS A 287 -9.94 21.27 -10.48
CA HIS A 287 -10.10 22.32 -11.46
C HIS A 287 -10.59 23.57 -10.73
N GLU A 288 -9.65 24.36 -10.22
CA GLU A 288 -9.95 25.72 -9.80
C GLU A 288 -10.32 26.52 -11.04
N SER A 289 -11.63 26.74 -11.26
CA SER A 289 -12.07 27.67 -12.28
C SER A 289 -11.48 29.04 -11.95
N THR A 290 -10.54 29.52 -12.79
CA THR A 290 -9.93 30.84 -12.67
C THR A 290 -10.93 31.97 -12.87
N ASP A 291 -12.14 31.68 -13.35
CA ASP A 291 -13.26 32.60 -13.36
C ASP A 291 -13.89 32.75 -11.97
N VAL A 292 -13.22 33.53 -11.12
CA VAL A 292 -13.81 34.07 -9.88
C VAL A 292 -15.03 34.95 -10.20
N ALA A 293 -15.14 35.49 -11.42
CA ALA A 293 -16.13 36.49 -11.82
C ALA A 293 -17.51 35.94 -12.24
N LEU A 294 -17.71 34.62 -12.38
CA LEU A 294 -18.96 34.02 -12.90
C LEU A 294 -19.66 33.06 -11.94
N ARG A 295 -19.56 33.30 -10.62
CA ARG A 295 -20.20 32.47 -9.58
C ARG A 295 -21.65 32.82 -9.23
N VAL A 296 -22.44 33.29 -10.19
CA VAL A 296 -23.91 33.40 -10.01
C VAL A 296 -24.64 32.99 -11.28
N SER A 297 -24.46 31.74 -11.71
CA SER A 297 -25.50 31.10 -12.53
C SER A 297 -26.20 30.04 -11.67
N SER A 298 -27.52 30.12 -11.62
CA SER A 298 -28.40 29.29 -10.78
C SER A 298 -28.50 27.83 -11.22
N ASN A 299 -27.75 27.43 -12.25
CA ASN A 299 -27.53 26.04 -12.67
C ASN A 299 -26.06 25.60 -12.46
N SER A 300 -25.23 26.43 -11.83
CA SER A 300 -23.82 26.10 -11.58
C SER A 300 -23.68 25.02 -10.52
N GLU A 301 -22.94 23.97 -10.87
CA GLU A 301 -22.22 23.15 -9.90
C GLU A 301 -21.22 24.07 -9.18
N VAL A 302 -21.67 24.74 -8.11
CA VAL A 302 -20.83 25.60 -7.28
C VAL A 302 -19.94 24.69 -6.43
N GLY A 303 -18.82 24.27 -7.02
CA GLY A 303 -17.75 23.54 -6.35
C GLY A 303 -16.67 23.29 -7.38
N GLY A 304 -15.40 23.59 -7.07
CA GLY A 304 -14.28 23.24 -7.95
C GLY A 304 -14.36 21.75 -8.28
N GLY A 305 -14.78 21.43 -9.50
CA GLY A 305 -15.03 20.06 -9.91
C GLY A 305 -13.73 19.29 -10.03
N LEU A 306 -13.73 18.03 -9.60
CA LEU A 306 -12.62 17.12 -9.86
C LEU A 306 -12.62 16.76 -11.35
N LYS A 307 -11.71 17.34 -12.14
CA LYS A 307 -11.52 16.94 -13.54
C LYS A 307 -10.62 15.72 -13.59
N ARG A 308 -11.02 14.69 -14.34
CA ARG A 308 -10.17 13.52 -14.58
C ARG A 308 -9.10 13.88 -15.61
N ARG A 309 -7.82 13.73 -15.25
CA ARG A 309 -6.69 13.88 -16.17
C ARG A 309 -6.15 12.49 -16.54
N TYR A 310 -6.20 12.16 -17.83
CA TYR A 310 -5.66 10.92 -18.37
C TYR A 310 -4.17 11.06 -18.64
N ILE A 311 -3.42 10.02 -18.30
CA ILE A 311 -1.98 9.97 -18.48
C ILE A 311 -1.54 8.71 -19.21
N THR A 312 -0.48 8.86 -19.98
CA THR A 312 0.33 7.77 -20.51
C THR A 312 1.69 7.83 -19.83
N LEU A 313 2.09 6.74 -19.17
CA LEU A 313 3.38 6.60 -18.52
C LEU A 313 4.25 5.64 -19.34
N ASP A 314 5.38 6.13 -19.80
CA ASP A 314 6.36 5.35 -20.57
C ASP A 314 7.61 5.12 -19.69
N PHE A 315 8.07 3.88 -19.56
CA PHE A 315 9.30 3.51 -18.87
C PHE A 315 10.32 2.98 -19.88
N GLU A 316 11.42 3.70 -20.07
CA GLU A 316 12.48 3.29 -20.98
C GLU A 316 13.39 2.27 -20.31
N LEU A 317 13.51 1.07 -20.89
CA LEU A 317 14.23 -0.04 -20.29
C LEU A 317 15.75 0.17 -20.26
N ALA A 318 16.29 0.86 -21.27
CA ALA A 318 17.74 1.10 -21.37
C ALA A 318 18.24 2.15 -20.35
N SER A 319 17.49 3.23 -20.17
CA SER A 319 17.86 4.34 -19.29
C SER A 319 17.29 4.23 -17.87
N HIS A 320 16.38 3.28 -17.63
CA HIS A 320 15.58 3.17 -16.41
C HIS A 320 14.86 4.48 -16.05
N SER A 321 14.44 5.24 -17.05
CA SER A 321 13.78 6.54 -16.87
C SER A 321 12.29 6.47 -17.19
N PHE A 322 11.52 7.33 -16.53
CA PHE A 322 10.10 7.49 -16.77
C PHE A 322 9.86 8.76 -17.57
N SER A 323 9.02 8.69 -18.60
CA SER A 323 8.43 9.86 -19.24
C SER A 323 6.91 9.77 -19.13
N MET A 324 6.26 10.93 -19.11
CA MET A 324 4.81 11.01 -18.94
C MET A 324 4.22 11.94 -19.99
N ARG A 325 3.12 11.50 -20.58
CA ARG A 325 2.31 12.29 -21.51
C ARG A 325 0.92 12.48 -20.93
N THR A 326 0.46 13.72 -20.89
CA THR A 326 -0.91 14.04 -20.50
C THR A 326 -1.63 14.62 -21.71
N ALA A 327 -2.76 14.03 -22.08
CA ALA A 327 -3.62 14.58 -23.11
C ALA A 327 -4.70 15.43 -22.41
N ASN A 328 -4.57 16.75 -22.52
CA ASN A 328 -5.72 17.65 -22.30
C ASN A 328 -6.37 17.93 -23.66
N GLU A 329 -7.64 18.35 -23.66
CA GLU A 329 -8.47 18.54 -24.85
C GLU A 329 -7.78 19.36 -25.97
N ASP A 330 -6.91 20.30 -25.60
CA ASP A 330 -6.21 21.18 -26.57
C ASP A 330 -4.67 21.15 -26.48
N GLN A 331 -4.08 20.40 -25.56
CA GLN A 331 -2.61 20.41 -25.37
C GLN A 331 -2.07 19.06 -24.89
N GLU A 332 -1.11 18.51 -25.64
CA GLU A 332 -0.28 17.39 -25.21
C GLU A 332 0.93 17.94 -24.44
N LEU A 333 0.97 17.68 -23.14
CA LEU A 333 2.15 17.97 -22.32
C LEU A 333 2.99 16.70 -22.24
N VAL A 334 4.22 16.78 -22.75
CA VAL A 334 5.21 15.72 -22.65
C VAL A 334 6.25 16.13 -21.61
N LEU A 335 6.26 15.42 -20.49
CA LEU A 335 7.31 15.53 -19.48
C LEU A 335 8.35 14.45 -19.78
N ALA A 336 9.42 14.86 -20.47
CA ALA A 336 10.58 14.04 -20.78
C ALA A 336 11.70 14.31 -19.76
N GLY A 337 12.40 13.26 -19.32
CA GLY A 337 13.47 13.33 -18.33
C GLY A 337 13.23 12.41 -17.14
N PRO A 338 14.18 12.27 -16.19
CA PRO A 338 14.05 11.36 -15.06
C PRO A 338 12.93 11.80 -14.12
N LEU A 339 11.71 11.31 -14.34
CA LEU A 339 10.58 11.60 -13.47
C LEU A 339 10.69 10.81 -12.16
N PRO A 340 10.54 11.47 -10.99
CA PRO A 340 10.48 10.79 -9.71
C PRO A 340 9.12 10.08 -9.56
N VAL A 341 9.05 8.84 -10.05
CA VAL A 341 7.90 7.96 -9.85
C VAL A 341 8.19 7.10 -8.62
N LEU A 342 7.34 7.22 -7.61
CA LEU A 342 7.49 6.47 -6.37
C LEU A 342 6.44 5.35 -6.28
N THR A 343 6.81 4.25 -5.66
CA THR A 343 5.86 3.23 -5.21
C THR A 343 5.03 3.76 -4.03
N HIS A 344 3.94 3.07 -3.68
CA HIS A 344 3.18 3.36 -2.46
C HIS A 344 4.04 3.38 -1.18
N GLY A 345 5.21 2.74 -1.17
CA GLY A 345 6.15 2.77 -0.04
C GLY A 345 7.11 3.96 -0.05
N GLY A 346 6.98 4.92 -0.98
CA GLY A 346 7.89 6.06 -1.13
C GLY A 346 9.25 5.73 -1.76
N VAL A 347 9.46 4.48 -2.19
CA VAL A 347 10.69 4.04 -2.89
C VAL A 347 10.54 4.33 -4.38
N GLN A 348 11.61 4.74 -5.04
CA GLN A 348 11.64 4.90 -6.50
C GLN A 348 11.16 3.62 -7.19
N ALA A 349 10.16 3.77 -8.06
CA ALA A 349 9.60 2.66 -8.82
C ALA A 349 10.63 2.19 -9.85
N GLU A 350 10.77 0.88 -9.99
CA GLU A 350 11.54 0.25 -11.05
C GLU A 350 10.61 -0.57 -11.95
N VAL A 351 11.15 -1.12 -13.05
CA VAL A 351 10.44 -2.02 -13.98
C VAL A 351 9.66 -3.14 -13.25
N TRP A 352 10.20 -3.65 -12.15
CA TRP A 352 9.62 -4.74 -11.35
C TRP A 352 8.38 -4.35 -10.56
N ASP A 353 8.19 -3.06 -10.30
CA ASP A 353 7.02 -2.53 -9.61
C ASP A 353 5.86 -2.26 -10.57
N LEU A 354 6.14 -2.18 -11.88
CA LEU A 354 5.17 -1.81 -12.91
C LEU A 354 4.32 -3.03 -13.30
N HIS A 355 3.03 -2.95 -12.99
CA HIS A 355 2.03 -3.94 -13.38
C HIS A 355 0.66 -3.26 -13.41
N VAL A 356 -0.30 -3.86 -14.11
CA VAL A 356 -1.68 -3.36 -14.09
C VAL A 356 -2.26 -3.53 -12.68
N GLY A 357 -2.75 -2.44 -12.09
CA GLY A 357 -3.19 -2.32 -10.71
C GLY A 357 -2.13 -1.79 -9.75
N ALA A 358 -0.90 -1.54 -10.21
CA ALA A 358 0.15 -0.94 -9.38
C ALA A 358 -0.26 0.47 -8.93
N LYS A 359 -0.10 0.74 -7.63
CA LYS A 359 -0.30 2.08 -7.05
C LYS A 359 1.04 2.79 -6.95
N LEU A 360 1.15 3.89 -7.68
CA LEU A 360 2.32 4.75 -7.78
C LEU A 360 1.97 6.15 -7.24
N SER A 361 2.99 6.93 -6.93
CA SER A 361 2.89 8.36 -6.64
C SER A 361 3.73 9.10 -7.67
N ILE A 362 3.09 9.97 -8.44
CA ILE A 362 3.72 10.80 -9.48
C ILE A 362 3.50 12.25 -9.07
N PHE A 363 4.57 12.99 -8.78
CA PHE A 363 4.50 14.35 -8.23
C PHE A 363 3.62 14.46 -6.97
N GLY A 364 3.67 13.45 -6.10
CA GLY A 364 2.84 13.39 -4.89
C GLY A 364 1.38 13.01 -5.13
N LYS A 365 0.93 12.85 -6.38
CA LYS A 365 -0.43 12.42 -6.71
C LYS A 365 -0.49 10.90 -6.78
N PRO A 366 -1.44 10.24 -6.09
CA PRO A 366 -1.61 8.80 -6.17
C PRO A 366 -2.23 8.40 -7.51
N VAL A 367 -1.58 7.47 -8.20
CA VAL A 367 -1.93 7.00 -9.54
C VAL A 367 -2.00 5.48 -9.54
N THR A 368 -3.05 4.90 -10.12
CA THR A 368 -3.15 3.44 -10.29
C THR A 368 -3.00 3.07 -11.75
N LEU A 369 -2.04 2.24 -12.14
CA LEU A 369 -1.89 1.82 -13.54
C LEU A 369 -3.10 0.96 -13.93
N LEU A 370 -3.88 1.37 -14.94
CA LEU A 370 -5.16 0.73 -15.26
C LEU A 370 -5.07 -0.21 -16.45
N LYS A 371 -4.19 0.12 -17.39
CA LYS A 371 -4.00 -0.64 -18.62
C LYS A 371 -2.54 -0.57 -19.04
N ALA A 372 -2.06 -1.59 -19.72
CA ALA A 372 -0.78 -1.62 -20.39
C ALA A 372 -0.99 -1.67 -21.91
N GLU A 373 -0.02 -1.17 -22.68
CA GLU A 373 0.06 -1.42 -24.12
C GLU A 373 0.21 -2.93 -24.40
N GLY A 374 -0.26 -3.41 -25.55
CA GLY A 374 -0.28 -4.85 -25.85
C GLY A 374 1.10 -5.51 -25.78
N THR A 375 2.13 -4.84 -26.31
CA THR A 375 3.54 -5.29 -26.22
C THR A 375 4.04 -5.33 -24.78
N THR A 376 3.69 -4.32 -23.97
CA THR A 376 4.03 -4.23 -22.55
C THR A 376 3.33 -5.33 -21.74
N ALA A 377 2.04 -5.57 -22.00
CA ALA A 377 1.29 -6.65 -21.36
C ALA A 377 1.87 -8.03 -21.70
N ALA A 378 2.20 -8.28 -22.97
CA ALA A 378 2.84 -9.53 -23.40
C ALA A 378 4.21 -9.73 -22.75
N TRP A 379 5.01 -8.66 -22.64
CA TRP A 379 6.30 -8.68 -21.93
C TRP A 379 6.13 -9.05 -20.46
N LEU A 380 5.20 -8.41 -19.74
CA LEU A 380 4.88 -8.72 -18.34
C LEU A 380 4.38 -10.17 -18.17
N GLU A 381 3.54 -10.66 -19.08
CA GLU A 381 3.04 -12.03 -19.07
C GLU A 381 4.14 -13.06 -19.30
N ASN A 382 5.07 -12.78 -20.22
CA ASN A 382 6.19 -13.68 -20.46
C ASN A 382 7.09 -13.76 -19.21
N HIS A 383 7.48 -12.61 -18.67
CA HIS A 383 8.34 -12.53 -17.48
C HIS A 383 7.68 -13.16 -16.25
N SER A 384 6.38 -12.96 -16.07
CA SER A 384 5.63 -13.59 -14.98
C SER A 384 5.55 -15.11 -15.13
N LYS A 385 5.28 -15.64 -16.34
CA LYS A 385 5.28 -17.09 -16.60
C LYS A 385 6.62 -17.72 -16.25
N LEU A 386 7.71 -17.12 -16.71
CA LEU A 386 9.07 -17.62 -16.47
C LEU A 386 9.44 -17.59 -14.99
N LEU A 387 9.11 -16.51 -14.27
CA LEU A 387 9.30 -16.42 -12.81
C LEU A 387 8.47 -17.44 -12.04
N LEU A 388 7.21 -17.67 -12.43
CA LEU A 388 6.34 -18.64 -11.79
C LEU A 388 6.80 -20.09 -12.06
N GLN A 389 7.32 -20.37 -13.25
CA GLN A 389 7.92 -21.66 -13.57
C GLN A 389 9.16 -21.89 -12.71
N LEU A 390 10.08 -20.93 -12.65
CA LEU A 390 11.27 -21.01 -11.81
C LEU A 390 10.92 -21.19 -10.33
N LYS A 391 9.94 -20.43 -9.84
CA LYS A 391 9.38 -20.57 -8.49
C LYS A 391 8.87 -22.00 -8.26
N SER A 392 8.07 -22.54 -9.18
CA SER A 392 7.54 -23.91 -9.10
C SER A 392 8.66 -24.95 -9.07
N ASP A 393 9.68 -24.80 -9.92
CA ASP A 393 10.85 -25.68 -9.98
C ASP A 393 11.58 -25.71 -8.62
N ILE A 394 11.84 -24.53 -8.03
CA ILE A 394 12.51 -24.43 -6.72
C ILE A 394 11.65 -25.06 -5.62
N ILE A 395 10.35 -24.79 -5.60
CA ILE A 395 9.42 -25.37 -4.62
C ILE A 395 9.42 -26.90 -4.73
N SER A 396 9.36 -27.44 -5.95
CA SER A 396 9.39 -28.88 -6.19
C SER A 396 10.68 -29.54 -5.66
N GLU A 397 11.80 -28.81 -5.69
CA GLU A 397 13.06 -29.29 -5.16
C GLU A 397 13.11 -29.22 -3.63
N ILE A 398 12.65 -28.11 -3.02
CA ILE A 398 12.60 -27.94 -1.56
C ILE A 398 11.68 -28.98 -0.90
N LEU A 399 10.54 -29.29 -1.52
CA LEU A 399 9.58 -30.26 -0.99
C LEU A 399 10.15 -31.67 -0.82
N LYS A 400 11.24 -32.01 -1.52
CA LYS A 400 11.97 -33.29 -1.35
C LYS A 400 12.65 -33.39 0.02
N TYR A 401 12.98 -32.26 0.64
CA TYR A 401 13.69 -32.18 1.91
C TYR A 401 12.78 -31.77 3.07
N LYS A 402 11.74 -30.96 2.81
CA LYS A 402 10.87 -30.39 3.84
C LYS A 402 9.37 -30.40 3.48
N PRO A 403 8.72 -31.57 3.43
CA PRO A 403 7.34 -31.69 2.93
C PRO A 403 6.27 -31.04 3.83
N LYS A 404 6.53 -30.85 5.14
CA LYS A 404 5.49 -30.49 6.13
C LYS A 404 5.49 -29.03 6.61
N SER A 405 6.46 -28.21 6.22
CA SER A 405 6.56 -26.83 6.75
C SER A 405 6.83 -25.80 5.66
N PHE A 406 6.31 -26.02 4.45
CA PHE A 406 6.39 -25.00 3.42
C PHE A 406 5.49 -23.82 3.83
N GLU A 407 6.09 -22.66 4.04
CA GLU A 407 5.35 -21.48 4.48
C GLU A 407 4.29 -21.11 3.44
N LYS A 408 3.01 -21.14 3.85
CA LYS A 408 1.87 -20.78 2.98
C LYS A 408 2.02 -19.39 2.37
N ASN A 409 2.78 -18.50 3.01
CA ASN A 409 3.05 -17.14 2.54
C ASN A 409 3.87 -17.08 1.25
N VAL A 410 4.64 -18.14 0.94
CA VAL A 410 5.45 -18.20 -0.28
C VAL A 410 4.62 -18.67 -1.48
N ALA A 411 3.52 -19.39 -1.26
CA ALA A 411 2.60 -19.80 -2.32
C ALA A 411 1.71 -18.67 -2.85
N PHE A 412 1.54 -17.58 -2.08
CA PHE A 412 0.70 -16.46 -2.48
C PHE A 412 1.35 -15.64 -3.62
N ASN A 413 0.61 -15.35 -4.69
CA ASN A 413 1.07 -14.50 -5.78
C ASN A 413 0.32 -13.17 -5.72
N ARG A 414 1.02 -12.05 -5.47
CA ARG A 414 0.41 -10.72 -5.43
C ARG A 414 0.06 -10.27 -6.85
N GLY A 415 -1.20 -9.90 -7.07
CA GLY A 415 -1.67 -9.39 -8.37
C GLY A 415 -2.28 -10.43 -9.32
N ASN A 416 -2.20 -11.72 -9.00
CA ASN A 416 -2.72 -12.79 -9.87
C ASN A 416 -4.22 -13.07 -9.71
N GLY A 417 -5.02 -12.03 -9.46
CA GLY A 417 -6.46 -12.17 -9.25
C GLY A 417 -6.84 -12.29 -7.79
N ALA A 418 -6.76 -11.17 -7.06
CA ALA A 418 -7.93 -10.89 -6.23
C ALA A 418 -9.11 -10.93 -7.23
N PRO A 419 -10.09 -11.85 -7.07
CA PRO A 419 -11.17 -11.98 -8.02
C PRO A 419 -11.73 -10.59 -8.22
N HIS A 420 -11.66 -10.08 -9.45
CA HIS A 420 -12.33 -8.83 -9.77
C HIS A 420 -13.77 -9.03 -9.28
N PRO A 421 -14.39 -8.08 -8.57
CA PRO A 421 -15.75 -8.25 -8.06
C PRO A 421 -16.80 -8.57 -9.14
N ARG A 422 -16.39 -8.57 -10.42
CA ARG A 422 -17.18 -8.94 -11.60
C ARG A 422 -16.80 -10.29 -12.22
N GLY A 423 -16.01 -11.14 -11.55
CA GLY A 423 -15.72 -12.51 -12.00
C GLY A 423 -14.83 -12.65 -13.24
N HIS A 424 -14.20 -11.57 -13.72
CA HIS A 424 -13.28 -11.67 -14.86
C HIS A 424 -11.98 -12.37 -14.45
N LYS A 425 -11.57 -13.35 -15.27
CA LYS A 425 -10.25 -13.99 -15.21
C LYS A 425 -9.17 -12.90 -15.20
N GLY A 426 -8.09 -13.12 -14.44
CA GLY A 426 -7.09 -12.11 -14.08
C GLY A 426 -6.66 -11.20 -15.22
N VAL A 427 -6.52 -9.90 -14.93
CA VAL A 427 -6.09 -8.90 -15.91
C VAL A 427 -4.67 -9.23 -16.37
N GLN A 428 -4.47 -9.28 -17.67
CA GLN A 428 -3.16 -9.47 -18.30
C GLN A 428 -2.16 -8.46 -17.75
N GLY A 429 -0.96 -8.93 -17.39
CA GLY A 429 0.09 -8.07 -16.81
C GLY A 429 -0.21 -7.55 -15.39
N GLY A 430 -1.11 -8.17 -14.63
CA GLY A 430 -1.44 -7.78 -13.25
C GLY A 430 -0.50 -8.33 -12.17
N LEU A 431 0.41 -9.26 -12.49
CA LEU A 431 1.33 -9.85 -11.51
C LEU A 431 2.43 -8.84 -11.13
N CYS A 432 2.62 -8.62 -9.82
CA CYS A 432 3.76 -7.83 -9.34
C CYS A 432 5.04 -8.66 -9.45
N LEU A 433 5.88 -8.33 -10.43
CA LEU A 433 7.12 -9.04 -10.70
C LEU A 433 8.11 -8.93 -9.53
N ARG A 434 8.28 -7.74 -8.92
CA ARG A 434 9.16 -7.54 -7.75
C ARG A 434 8.86 -8.51 -6.62
N PHE A 435 7.58 -8.60 -6.24
CA PHE A 435 7.14 -9.50 -5.17
C PHE A 435 7.45 -10.96 -5.49
N THR A 436 7.31 -11.36 -6.75
CA THR A 436 7.58 -12.74 -7.19
C THR A 436 9.09 -13.02 -7.18
N VAL A 437 9.91 -12.07 -7.63
CA VAL A 437 11.38 -12.13 -7.56
C VAL A 437 11.86 -12.25 -6.11
N GLU A 438 11.31 -11.47 -5.18
CA GLU A 438 11.62 -11.57 -3.75
C GLU A 438 11.29 -12.96 -3.18
N GLN A 439 10.16 -13.55 -3.58
CA GLN A 439 9.79 -14.90 -3.17
C GLN A 439 10.75 -15.95 -3.73
N VAL A 440 11.08 -15.86 -5.02
CA VAL A 440 12.05 -16.74 -5.67
C VAL A 440 13.41 -16.64 -4.97
N HIS A 441 13.86 -15.43 -4.63
CA HIS A 441 15.11 -15.22 -3.91
C HIS A 441 15.11 -15.87 -2.52
N LYS A 442 14.03 -15.69 -1.74
CA LYS A 442 13.88 -16.36 -0.44
C LYS A 442 13.93 -17.89 -0.57
N LEU A 443 13.22 -18.43 -1.56
CA LEU A 443 13.25 -19.86 -1.85
C LEU A 443 14.62 -20.36 -2.29
N LEU A 444 15.35 -19.58 -3.08
CA LEU A 444 16.72 -19.92 -3.46
C LEU A 444 17.64 -19.97 -2.25
N LEU A 445 17.54 -19.01 -1.32
CA LEU A 445 18.29 -19.05 -0.07
C LEU A 445 17.95 -20.30 0.76
N ASP A 446 16.67 -20.68 0.85
CA ASP A 446 16.29 -21.92 1.53
C ASP A 446 16.87 -23.15 0.82
N LEU A 447 16.81 -23.20 -0.51
CA LEU A 447 17.37 -24.30 -1.30
C LEU A 447 18.89 -24.42 -1.13
N GLN A 448 19.60 -23.30 -0.99
CA GLN A 448 21.05 -23.27 -0.78
C GLN A 448 21.47 -24.10 0.46
N HIS A 449 20.66 -24.10 1.51
CA HIS A 449 20.93 -24.88 2.73
C HIS A 449 20.80 -26.40 2.52
N TYR A 450 19.93 -26.82 1.60
CA TYR A 450 19.66 -28.24 1.34
C TYR A 450 20.52 -28.82 0.21
N ARG A 451 20.74 -28.04 -0.86
CA ARG A 451 21.45 -28.51 -2.06
C ARG A 451 22.14 -27.38 -2.83
N PRO A 452 23.39 -27.04 -2.47
CA PRO A 452 24.12 -25.93 -3.08
C PRO A 452 24.33 -26.10 -4.59
N ASP A 453 24.55 -27.34 -5.08
CA ASP A 453 24.76 -27.58 -6.51
C ASP A 453 23.54 -27.22 -7.37
N LYS A 454 22.33 -27.51 -6.87
CA LYS A 454 21.08 -27.15 -7.58
C LYS A 454 20.73 -25.68 -7.40
N PHE A 455 21.08 -25.10 -6.25
CA PHE A 455 21.00 -23.67 -6.06
C PHE A 455 21.78 -22.94 -7.15
N GLU A 456 23.05 -23.27 -7.39
CA GLU A 456 23.84 -22.61 -8.44
C GLU A 456 23.25 -22.82 -9.85
N LYS A 457 22.75 -24.03 -10.14
CA LYS A 457 22.07 -24.30 -11.44
C LYS A 457 20.78 -23.49 -11.64
N LEU A 458 19.96 -23.30 -10.59
CA LEU A 458 18.72 -22.54 -10.69
C LEU A 458 18.96 -21.03 -10.57
N ARG A 459 19.97 -20.63 -9.80
CA ARG A 459 20.44 -19.25 -9.69
C ARG A 459 21.03 -18.77 -11.00
N SER A 460 21.78 -19.60 -11.72
CA SER A 460 22.30 -19.24 -13.04
C SER A 460 21.16 -18.96 -14.03
N ARG A 461 20.05 -19.72 -13.99
CA ARG A 461 18.85 -19.40 -14.79
C ARG A 461 18.24 -18.03 -14.51
N LEU A 462 18.51 -17.45 -13.34
CA LEU A 462 18.05 -16.12 -12.93
C LEU A 462 19.07 -15.02 -13.25
N LEU A 463 20.34 -15.38 -13.51
CA LEU A 463 21.50 -14.48 -13.60
C LEU A 463 22.04 -14.22 -15.00
N ILE A 464 21.42 -14.70 -16.07
CA ILE A 464 21.99 -14.64 -17.43
C ILE A 464 21.22 -13.55 -18.20
N HIS A 465 21.76 -12.54 -18.88
CA HIS A 465 23.11 -12.01 -19.12
C HIS A 465 22.93 -10.48 -19.32
N VAL A 466 23.93 -9.69 -18.91
CA VAL A 466 24.14 -8.33 -19.44
C VAL A 466 24.92 -8.35 -20.74
#